data_AF-A0A3L7W289-F1
#
_entry.id   AF-A0A3L7W289-F1
#
_cell.length_a   1.000
_cell.length_b   1.000
_cell.length_c   1.000
_cell.angle_alpha   90.00
_cell.angle_beta   90.00
_cell.angle_gamma   90.00
#
_symmetry.space_group_name_H-M   'P 1'
#
loop_
_entity.id
_entity.type
_entity.pdbx_description
1 polymer ?
#
loop_
_entity_poly.entity_id
_entity_poly.type
_entity_poly.pdbx_seq_one_letter_code
_entity_poly.pdbx_strand_id
1 'polypeptide(L)'
;MKTIARSCIYWLLALILTVSVHADTSLAVAPIVQFNPNTGCFWRGRDGVAHRFELVKHWQNLRWAEAVNFAASRQYKGVKGNLATITVGGEDYCVRTMMLNRMPWLDGNGAWLGGHDINAQRQFRWAVGAAKNSAVNRNLFLWHTGQPDNPVTERCLGYMVRGGWIGGNNYPCDSVISDPYFREKMRHYIVEYRAKGTALNP
;
A
#
# COMPACT_ATOMS: atom_id res chain seq x y z
N MET A 1 -37.37 86.77 -14.89
CA MET A 1 -36.96 85.90 -13.77
C MET A 1 -36.44 84.61 -14.39
N LYS A 2 -35.11 84.35 -14.40
CA LYS A 2 -34.39 83.44 -13.47
C LYS A 2 -35.06 82.04 -13.45
N THR A 3 -34.45 80.89 -13.78
CA THR A 3 -33.10 80.32 -13.50
C THR A 3 -33.03 78.94 -14.25
N ILE A 4 -32.09 78.64 -15.15
CA ILE A 4 -30.82 77.86 -15.06
C ILE A 4 -30.86 76.49 -14.33
N ALA A 5 -30.23 75.48 -14.98
CA ALA A 5 -29.57 74.23 -14.48
C ALA A 5 -30.46 72.99 -14.22
N ARG A 6 -30.03 71.73 -14.46
CA ARG A 6 -28.71 71.14 -14.76
C ARG A 6 -28.90 69.69 -15.27
N SER A 7 -27.97 69.24 -16.12
CA SER A 7 -27.73 67.86 -16.55
C SER A 7 -27.51 66.87 -15.40
N CYS A 8 -27.96 65.63 -15.57
CA CYS A 8 -27.38 64.46 -14.92
C CYS A 8 -27.43 63.26 -15.89
N ILE A 9 -26.32 63.06 -16.60
CA ILE A 9 -26.03 61.84 -17.37
C ILE A 9 -25.39 60.87 -16.38
N TYR A 10 -26.09 59.79 -16.03
CA TYR A 10 -25.51 58.70 -15.24
C TYR A 10 -24.82 57.71 -16.20
N TRP A 11 -23.50 57.72 -16.21
CA TRP A 11 -22.68 56.65 -16.77
C TRP A 11 -22.69 55.48 -15.79
N LEU A 12 -23.39 54.39 -16.14
CA LEU A 12 -23.29 53.11 -15.44
C LEU A 12 -22.09 52.34 -16.02
N LEU A 13 -20.92 52.45 -15.38
CA LEU A 13 -19.78 51.58 -15.64
C LEU A 13 -20.02 50.24 -14.95
N ALA A 14 -20.44 49.23 -15.72
CA ALA A 14 -20.52 47.85 -15.26
C ALA A 14 -19.09 47.27 -15.19
N LEU A 15 -18.50 47.28 -14.00
CA LEU A 15 -17.27 46.56 -13.71
C LEU A 15 -17.59 45.06 -13.64
N ILE A 16 -17.38 44.34 -14.73
CA ILE A 16 -17.46 42.88 -14.75
C ILE A 16 -16.18 42.34 -14.08
N LEU A 17 -16.28 42.03 -12.79
CA LEU A 17 -15.31 41.19 -12.10
C LEU A 17 -15.47 39.76 -12.65
N THR A 18 -14.59 39.37 -13.58
CA THR A 18 -14.39 37.95 -13.91
C THR A 18 -13.66 37.29 -12.74
N VAL A 19 -14.43 36.73 -11.81
CA VAL A 19 -13.89 35.74 -10.86
C VAL A 19 -13.53 34.51 -11.70
N SER A 20 -12.25 34.38 -12.05
CA SER A 20 -11.74 33.15 -12.64
C SER A 20 -11.70 32.09 -11.55
N VAL A 21 -12.84 31.42 -11.38
CA VAL A 21 -12.93 30.19 -10.58
C VAL A 21 -12.10 29.17 -11.35
N HIS A 22 -10.83 29.03 -10.97
CA HIS A 22 -10.07 27.85 -11.34
C HIS A 22 -10.75 26.68 -10.61
N ALA A 23 -11.76 26.09 -11.26
CA ALA A 23 -12.26 24.80 -10.86
C ALA A 23 -11.07 23.85 -10.97
N ASP A 24 -10.46 23.57 -9.83
CA ASP A 24 -9.54 22.46 -9.68
C ASP A 24 -10.35 21.20 -10.00
N THR A 25 -10.27 20.77 -11.27
CA THR A 25 -10.94 19.59 -11.80
C THR A 25 -10.24 18.30 -11.37
N SER A 26 -9.53 18.30 -10.24
CA SER A 26 -9.20 17.08 -9.53
C SER A 26 -10.47 16.45 -8.93
N LEU A 27 -11.37 16.00 -9.82
CA LEU A 27 -12.41 15.04 -9.51
C LEU A 27 -11.70 13.87 -8.83
N ALA A 28 -11.88 13.76 -7.52
CA ALA A 28 -11.34 12.68 -6.73
C ALA A 28 -11.74 11.36 -7.39
N VAL A 29 -10.78 10.67 -8.00
CA VAL A 29 -11.03 9.38 -8.63
C VAL A 29 -11.48 8.45 -7.51
N ALA A 30 -12.69 7.91 -7.64
CA ALA A 30 -13.19 6.93 -6.67
C ALA A 30 -12.16 5.79 -6.55
N PRO A 31 -11.89 5.28 -5.34
CA PRO A 31 -10.91 4.23 -5.18
C PRO A 31 -11.36 2.99 -5.97
N ILE A 32 -10.51 2.53 -6.88
CA ILE A 32 -10.75 1.33 -7.69
C ILE A 32 -9.89 0.23 -7.10
N VAL A 33 -10.51 -0.89 -6.72
CA VAL A 33 -9.80 -2.16 -6.50
C VAL A 33 -10.16 -3.08 -7.66
N GLN A 34 -9.15 -3.56 -8.38
CA GLN A 34 -9.30 -4.55 -9.43
C GLN A 34 -8.40 -5.73 -9.10
N PHE A 35 -9.00 -6.88 -8.84
CA PHE A 35 -8.27 -8.12 -8.67
C PHE A 35 -8.22 -8.87 -10.00
N ASN A 36 -7.03 -9.33 -10.37
CA ASN A 36 -6.85 -10.27 -11.45
C ASN A 36 -6.08 -11.48 -10.90
N PRO A 37 -6.67 -12.69 -10.90
CA PRO A 37 -6.04 -13.86 -10.31
C PRO A 37 -4.69 -14.22 -10.94
N ASN A 38 -4.46 -13.82 -12.20
CA ASN A 38 -3.24 -14.09 -12.93
C ASN A 38 -2.18 -13.00 -12.78
N THR A 39 -2.57 -11.73 -12.62
CA THR A 39 -1.62 -10.60 -12.68
C THR A 39 -1.46 -9.83 -11.36
N GLY A 40 -2.23 -10.16 -10.33
CA GLY A 40 -2.14 -9.58 -8.99
C GLY A 40 -3.33 -8.70 -8.63
N CYS A 41 -3.10 -7.70 -7.79
CA CYS A 41 -4.15 -6.77 -7.41
C CYS A 41 -3.75 -5.33 -7.71
N PHE A 42 -4.68 -4.59 -8.30
CA PHE A 42 -4.54 -3.17 -8.59
C PHE A 42 -5.42 -2.37 -7.63
N TRP A 43 -4.85 -1.34 -7.03
CA TRP A 43 -5.58 -0.38 -6.21
C TRP A 43 -5.20 1.04 -6.62
N ARG A 44 -6.18 1.93 -6.73
CA ARG A 44 -5.94 3.36 -6.93
C ARG A 44 -6.53 4.15 -5.76
N GLY A 45 -5.71 4.98 -5.15
CA GLY A 45 -6.13 5.92 -4.11
C GLY A 45 -6.86 7.13 -4.69
N ARG A 46 -7.59 7.83 -3.82
CA ARG A 46 -8.26 9.11 -4.18
C ARG A 46 -7.27 10.21 -4.55
N ASP A 47 -6.03 10.09 -4.08
CA ASP A 47 -4.90 10.94 -4.42
C ASP A 47 -4.34 10.67 -5.84
N GLY A 48 -4.97 9.76 -6.59
CA GLY A 48 -4.56 9.38 -7.93
C GLY A 48 -3.31 8.51 -7.97
N VAL A 49 -2.79 8.07 -6.82
CA VAL A 49 -1.67 7.13 -6.78
C VAL A 49 -2.20 5.73 -7.05
N ALA A 50 -1.59 5.07 -8.04
CA ALA A 50 -1.84 3.68 -8.35
C ALA A 50 -0.83 2.77 -7.66
N HIS A 51 -1.33 1.62 -7.25
CA HIS A 51 -0.58 0.55 -6.63
C HIS A 51 -0.90 -0.74 -7.38
N ARG A 52 0.14 -1.51 -7.69
CA ARG A 52 0.01 -2.89 -8.14
C ARG A 52 0.72 -3.77 -7.13
N PHE A 53 0.03 -4.80 -6.66
CA PHE A 53 0.56 -5.82 -5.78
C PHE A 53 0.76 -7.11 -6.54
N GLU A 54 1.91 -7.74 -6.32
CA GLU A 54 2.27 -9.01 -6.94
C GLU A 54 2.75 -9.99 -5.85
N LEU A 55 2.07 -11.13 -5.75
CA LEU A 55 2.51 -12.24 -4.92
C LEU A 55 3.54 -13.07 -5.71
N VAL A 56 4.77 -13.15 -5.18
CA VAL A 56 5.85 -13.89 -5.81
C VAL A 56 6.24 -15.07 -4.92
N LYS A 57 6.30 -16.26 -5.51
CA LYS A 57 6.80 -17.48 -4.87
C LYS A 57 8.32 -17.59 -5.05
N HIS A 58 9.01 -17.93 -3.98
CA HIS A 58 10.43 -18.26 -3.94
C HIS A 58 10.60 -19.71 -3.48
N TRP A 59 11.57 -20.42 -4.05
CA TRP A 59 11.61 -21.88 -3.93
C TRP A 59 12.29 -22.38 -2.65
N GLN A 60 13.22 -21.63 -2.04
CA GLN A 60 13.89 -22.03 -0.80
C GLN A 60 14.34 -20.85 0.07
N ASN A 61 14.40 -21.07 1.38
CA ASN A 61 15.08 -20.27 2.41
C ASN A 61 14.96 -18.75 2.28
N LEU A 62 13.77 -18.22 1.97
CA LEU A 62 13.55 -16.79 1.78
C LEU A 62 13.54 -16.03 3.11
N ARG A 63 14.65 -15.38 3.45
CA ARG A 63 14.72 -14.43 4.58
C ARG A 63 14.03 -13.11 4.25
N TRP A 64 13.67 -12.35 5.27
CA TRP A 64 13.07 -11.03 5.07
C TRP A 64 13.98 -10.08 4.28
N ALA A 65 15.28 -10.03 4.62
CA ALA A 65 16.23 -9.15 3.92
C ALA A 65 16.40 -9.53 2.44
N GLU A 66 16.31 -10.83 2.11
CA GLU A 66 16.35 -11.30 0.72
C GLU A 66 15.06 -10.93 -0.01
N ALA A 67 13.90 -11.06 0.64
CA ALA A 67 12.63 -10.60 0.09
C ALA A 67 12.64 -9.11 -0.24
N VAL A 68 13.26 -8.28 0.61
CA VAL A 68 13.47 -6.84 0.32
C VAL A 68 14.29 -6.65 -0.96
N ASN A 69 15.42 -7.33 -1.09
CA ASN A 69 16.30 -7.21 -2.24
C ASN A 69 15.62 -7.71 -3.53
N PHE A 70 14.95 -8.86 -3.47
CA PHE A 70 14.21 -9.41 -4.61
C PHE A 70 13.03 -8.53 -5.03
N ALA A 71 12.33 -7.93 -4.08
CA ALA A 71 11.26 -6.99 -4.43
C ALA A 71 11.83 -5.72 -5.09
N ALA A 72 12.95 -5.20 -4.59
CA ALA A 72 13.63 -4.03 -5.14
C ALA A 72 14.24 -4.26 -6.53
N SER A 73 14.57 -5.50 -6.89
CA SER A 73 15.07 -5.86 -8.22
C SER A 73 13.98 -6.02 -9.28
N ARG A 74 12.70 -5.98 -8.89
CA ARG A 74 11.59 -6.13 -9.83
C ARG A 74 11.18 -4.81 -10.44
N GLN A 75 10.60 -4.90 -11.63
CA GLN A 75 10.06 -3.77 -12.36
C GLN A 75 8.77 -4.16 -13.06
N TYR A 76 7.82 -3.24 -13.12
CA TYR A 76 6.59 -3.40 -13.89
C TYR A 76 6.27 -2.10 -14.61
N LYS A 77 6.14 -2.15 -15.95
CA LYS A 77 5.91 -0.96 -16.80
C LYS A 77 6.84 0.22 -16.47
N GLY A 78 8.13 -0.06 -16.25
CA GLY A 78 9.13 0.95 -15.88
C GLY A 78 9.19 1.30 -14.40
N VAL A 79 8.19 0.93 -13.58
CA VAL A 79 8.12 1.25 -12.15
C VAL A 79 8.88 0.21 -11.33
N LYS A 80 9.81 0.63 -10.47
CA LYS A 80 10.54 -0.26 -9.55
C LYS A 80 9.63 -0.80 -8.45
N GLY A 81 9.81 -2.06 -8.11
CA GLY A 81 9.13 -2.72 -6.99
C GLY A 81 9.77 -2.40 -5.65
N ASN A 82 8.99 -2.57 -4.58
CA ASN A 82 9.47 -2.65 -3.20
C ASN A 82 8.70 -3.76 -2.47
N LEU A 83 9.22 -4.23 -1.34
CA LEU A 83 8.44 -5.13 -0.49
C LEU A 83 7.23 -4.36 0.04
N ALA A 84 6.04 -4.93 -0.07
CA ALA A 84 4.79 -4.19 0.02
C ALA A 84 4.58 -3.55 1.40
N THR A 85 4.03 -2.33 1.37
CA THR A 85 3.61 -1.58 2.56
C THR A 85 2.09 -1.41 2.58
N ILE A 86 1.50 -1.38 3.78
CA ILE A 86 0.05 -1.24 3.98
C ILE A 86 -0.21 0.02 4.81
N THR A 87 -0.59 1.08 4.15
CA THR A 87 -0.83 2.42 4.71
C THR A 87 -2.31 2.82 4.69
N VAL A 88 -3.12 2.19 3.84
CA VAL A 88 -4.58 2.40 3.82
C VAL A 88 -5.37 1.10 3.62
N GLY A 89 -6.68 1.13 3.93
CA GLY A 89 -7.58 -0.02 3.85
C GLY A 89 -7.69 -0.67 2.46
N GLY A 90 -7.58 0.14 1.40
CA GLY A 90 -7.61 -0.37 0.03
C GLY A 90 -6.42 -1.27 -0.31
N GLU A 91 -5.23 -0.93 0.20
CA GLU A 91 -4.01 -1.74 0.03
C GLU A 91 -4.14 -3.07 0.78
N ASP A 92 -4.62 -3.04 2.04
CA ASP A 92 -4.86 -4.23 2.85
C ASP A 92 -5.83 -5.21 2.15
N TYR A 93 -6.99 -4.70 1.73
CA TYR A 93 -8.00 -5.49 1.04
C TYR A 93 -7.46 -6.11 -0.25
N CYS A 94 -6.68 -5.34 -1.01
CA CYS A 94 -6.08 -5.77 -2.27
C CYS A 94 -5.07 -6.91 -2.07
N VAL A 95 -4.17 -6.74 -1.10
CA VAL A 95 -3.19 -7.77 -0.72
C VAL A 95 -3.86 -9.03 -0.19
N ARG A 96 -4.84 -8.89 0.72
CA ARG A 96 -5.52 -10.04 1.33
C ARG A 96 -6.31 -10.84 0.33
N THR A 97 -7.09 -10.17 -0.51
CA THR A 97 -7.84 -10.82 -1.59
C THR A 97 -6.90 -11.60 -2.51
N MET A 98 -5.76 -11.01 -2.89
CA MET A 98 -4.77 -11.70 -3.71
C MET A 98 -4.21 -12.95 -3.03
N MET A 99 -3.84 -12.87 -1.75
CA MET A 99 -3.29 -14.01 -1.01
C MET A 99 -4.31 -15.14 -0.84
N LEU A 100 -5.54 -14.83 -0.41
CA LEU A 100 -6.61 -15.81 -0.23
C LEU A 100 -6.96 -16.55 -1.52
N ASN A 101 -6.87 -15.89 -2.68
CA ASN A 101 -7.16 -16.50 -3.97
C ASN A 101 -5.98 -17.32 -4.54
N ARG A 102 -4.72 -17.00 -4.19
CA ARG A 102 -3.53 -17.60 -4.83
C ARG A 102 -2.77 -18.59 -3.95
N MET A 103 -3.04 -18.63 -2.65
CA MET A 103 -2.34 -19.50 -1.72
C MET A 103 -3.26 -20.67 -1.33
N PRO A 104 -2.83 -21.93 -1.52
CA PRO A 104 -3.65 -23.09 -1.22
C PRO A 104 -4.00 -23.14 0.27
N TRP A 105 -5.26 -23.47 0.54
CA TRP A 105 -5.95 -23.26 1.82
C TRP A 105 -5.49 -24.20 2.94
N LEU A 106 -4.83 -25.31 2.57
CA LEU A 106 -4.65 -26.47 3.44
C LEU A 106 -3.47 -26.33 4.41
N ASP A 107 -2.41 -25.61 4.04
CA ASP A 107 -1.11 -25.78 4.70
C ASP A 107 -0.37 -24.48 5.07
N GLY A 108 -1.08 -23.46 5.56
CA GLY A 108 -0.46 -22.37 6.32
C GLY A 108 0.68 -21.65 5.59
N ASN A 109 0.42 -21.02 4.44
CA ASN A 109 1.47 -20.34 3.67
C ASN A 109 1.52 -18.85 4.04
N GLY A 110 2.71 -18.25 4.03
CA GLY A 110 2.91 -16.83 4.32
C GLY A 110 3.74 -16.09 3.29
N ALA A 111 3.63 -14.76 3.35
CA ALA A 111 4.34 -13.82 2.49
C ALA A 111 4.92 -12.66 3.30
N TRP A 112 6.18 -12.32 3.02
CA TRP A 112 6.85 -11.19 3.63
C TRP A 112 6.28 -9.83 3.18
N LEU A 113 6.27 -8.88 4.11
CA LEU A 113 5.89 -7.47 3.93
C LEU A 113 7.03 -6.54 4.36
N GLY A 114 6.98 -5.29 3.93
CA GLY A 114 8.08 -4.32 4.03
C GLY A 114 8.36 -3.76 5.42
N GLY A 115 7.73 -4.27 6.48
CA GLY A 115 7.84 -3.70 7.82
C GLY A 115 8.60 -4.58 8.81
N HIS A 116 9.18 -3.94 9.82
CA HIS A 116 9.88 -4.60 10.91
C HIS A 116 9.94 -3.69 12.15
N ASP A 117 10.37 -4.21 13.28
CA ASP A 117 10.67 -3.42 14.48
C ASP A 117 12.15 -3.45 14.89
N ILE A 118 13.08 -3.95 14.03
CA ILE A 118 14.52 -4.21 14.30
C ILE A 118 15.24 -3.09 15.08
N ASN A 119 14.89 -1.83 14.85
CA ASN A 119 15.57 -0.69 15.48
C ASN A 119 14.96 -0.28 16.83
N ALA A 120 13.71 -0.66 17.11
CA ALA A 120 13.00 -0.31 18.34
C ALA A 120 11.89 -1.33 18.63
N GLN A 121 12.11 -2.17 19.63
CA GLN A 121 11.21 -3.26 20.01
C GLN A 121 9.76 -2.78 20.21
N ARG A 122 8.79 -3.50 19.65
CA ARG A 122 7.34 -3.20 19.65
C ARG A 122 6.92 -1.92 18.89
N GLN A 123 7.86 -1.27 18.21
CA GLN A 123 7.62 -0.09 17.38
C GLN A 123 7.77 -0.44 15.90
N PHE A 124 6.84 -1.25 15.39
CA PHE A 124 6.83 -1.65 13.98
C PHE A 124 6.73 -0.43 13.06
N ARG A 125 7.64 -0.37 12.09
CA ARG A 125 7.70 0.66 11.05
C ARG A 125 7.89 0.01 9.69
N TRP A 126 7.41 0.68 8.65
CA TRP A 126 7.76 0.32 7.29
C TRP A 126 9.23 0.64 7.03
N ALA A 127 9.99 -0.33 6.54
CA ALA A 127 11.44 -0.21 6.33
C ALA A 127 11.80 0.19 4.89
N VAL A 128 10.86 0.02 3.96
CA VAL A 128 11.04 0.19 2.52
C VAL A 128 9.88 0.94 1.88
N GLY A 129 9.97 1.19 0.58
CA GLY A 129 8.92 1.84 -0.19
C GLY A 129 8.66 3.30 0.20
N ALA A 130 7.57 3.86 -0.33
CA ALA A 130 7.20 5.25 -0.07
C ALA A 130 6.72 5.50 1.37
N ALA A 131 6.38 4.43 2.10
CA ALA A 131 5.98 4.51 3.51
C ALA A 131 7.17 4.42 4.49
N LYS A 132 8.41 4.33 4.00
CA LYS A 132 9.61 4.12 4.85
C LYS A 132 9.64 5.07 6.05
N ASN A 133 9.98 4.51 7.21
CA ASN A 133 10.01 5.12 8.54
C ASN A 133 8.65 5.47 9.17
N SER A 134 7.54 5.40 8.43
CA SER A 134 6.22 5.59 9.04
C SER A 134 5.84 4.39 9.92
N ALA A 135 5.07 4.66 10.97
CA ALA A 135 4.60 3.64 11.90
C ALA A 135 3.58 2.74 11.22
N VAL A 136 3.64 1.44 11.53
CA VAL A 136 2.61 0.49 11.10
C VAL A 136 1.34 0.79 11.90
N ASN A 137 0.26 1.15 11.21
CA ASN A 137 -1.02 1.44 11.85
C ASN A 137 -1.64 0.14 12.38
N ARG A 138 -1.72 0.00 13.72
CA ARG A 138 -2.24 -1.19 14.40
C ARG A 138 -3.71 -1.48 14.13
N ASN A 139 -4.50 -0.47 13.76
CA ASN A 139 -5.92 -0.63 13.44
C ASN A 139 -6.15 -1.02 11.98
N LEU A 140 -5.11 -0.89 11.14
CA LEU A 140 -5.18 -1.22 9.72
C LEU A 140 -4.50 -2.57 9.43
N PHE A 141 -3.31 -2.77 9.97
CA PHE A 141 -2.59 -4.03 9.81
C PHE A 141 -3.35 -5.12 10.55
N LEU A 142 -3.76 -6.16 9.84
CA LEU A 142 -4.67 -7.17 10.35
C LEU A 142 -3.97 -8.15 11.28
N TRP A 143 -3.50 -7.72 12.44
CA TRP A 143 -2.84 -8.59 13.41
C TRP A 143 -3.69 -9.83 13.73
N HIS A 144 -3.09 -11.01 13.68
CA HIS A 144 -3.67 -12.21 14.26
C HIS A 144 -3.90 -11.98 15.75
N THR A 145 -4.91 -12.66 16.31
CA THR A 145 -5.17 -12.61 17.75
C THR A 145 -3.91 -12.94 18.55
N GLY A 146 -3.54 -12.08 19.49
CA GLY A 146 -2.34 -12.24 20.32
C GLY A 146 -1.06 -11.64 19.72
N GLN A 147 -1.11 -11.09 18.51
CA GLN A 147 0.04 -10.47 17.84
C GLN A 147 0.08 -8.94 18.00
N PRO A 148 1.28 -8.31 18.00
CA PRO A 148 2.61 -8.95 17.92
C PRO A 148 3.05 -9.60 19.25
N ASP A 149 3.65 -10.80 19.19
CA ASP A 149 4.28 -11.51 20.31
C ASP A 149 5.80 -11.65 20.14
N ASN A 150 6.46 -12.41 21.04
CA ASN A 150 7.91 -12.69 21.05
C ASN A 150 8.82 -11.55 20.53
N PRO A 151 8.73 -10.34 21.10
CA PRO A 151 9.23 -9.13 20.47
C PRO A 151 10.77 -9.05 20.40
N VAL A 152 11.48 -10.01 20.98
CA VAL A 152 12.95 -10.11 20.92
C VAL A 152 13.38 -10.87 19.67
N THR A 153 12.68 -11.94 19.32
CA THR A 153 13.06 -12.87 18.26
C THR A 153 12.26 -12.64 16.97
N GLU A 154 11.03 -12.15 17.08
CA GLU A 154 10.11 -11.99 15.96
C GLU A 154 9.98 -10.51 15.61
N ARG A 155 10.65 -10.10 14.54
CA ARG A 155 10.89 -8.67 14.27
C ARG A 155 10.49 -8.22 12.87
N CYS A 156 10.13 -9.14 11.98
CA CYS A 156 9.82 -8.84 10.59
C CYS A 156 8.37 -9.21 10.24
N LEU A 157 7.68 -8.36 9.48
CA LEU A 157 6.25 -8.51 9.22
C LEU A 157 5.95 -9.43 8.03
N GLY A 158 4.90 -10.21 8.16
CA GLY A 158 4.29 -10.95 7.07
C GLY A 158 2.80 -11.17 7.28
N TYR A 159 2.15 -11.62 6.21
CA TYR A 159 0.82 -12.22 6.29
C TYR A 159 0.91 -13.73 6.14
N MET A 160 0.04 -14.45 6.84
CA MET A 160 -0.12 -15.89 6.71
C MET A 160 -1.57 -16.24 6.45
N VAL A 161 -1.78 -17.21 5.55
CA VAL A 161 -3.08 -17.77 5.17
C VAL A 161 -3.19 -19.18 5.71
N ARG A 162 -4.24 -19.48 6.49
CA ARG A 162 -4.52 -20.81 7.03
C ARG A 162 -6.03 -21.04 7.09
N GLY A 163 -6.52 -22.12 6.48
CA GLY A 163 -7.94 -22.49 6.56
C GLY A 163 -8.89 -21.39 6.09
N GLY A 164 -8.49 -20.60 5.08
CA GLY A 164 -9.27 -19.48 4.57
C GLY A 164 -9.22 -18.19 5.37
N TRP A 165 -8.52 -18.21 6.49
CA TRP A 165 -8.24 -17.03 7.27
C TRP A 165 -6.88 -16.44 6.88
N ILE A 166 -6.76 -15.11 6.94
CA ILE A 166 -5.52 -14.38 6.73
C ILE A 166 -5.28 -13.41 7.89
N GLY A 167 -4.03 -13.26 8.30
CA GLY A 167 -3.64 -12.14 9.14
C GLY A 167 -2.14 -11.98 9.35
N GLY A 168 -1.86 -10.85 9.98
CA GLY A 168 -0.59 -10.22 10.31
C GLY A 168 0.08 -10.85 11.48
N ASN A 169 1.36 -11.07 11.33
CA ASN A 169 2.23 -11.55 12.38
C ASN A 169 3.64 -10.96 12.19
N ASN A 170 4.37 -10.84 13.27
CA ASN A 170 5.81 -10.68 13.26
C ASN A 170 6.46 -12.07 13.32
N TYR A 171 7.51 -12.25 12.54
CA TYR A 171 8.24 -13.50 12.45
C TYR A 171 9.73 -13.25 12.67
N PRO A 172 10.51 -14.28 13.01
CA PRO A 172 11.96 -14.15 12.99
C PRO A 172 12.40 -13.75 11.58
N CYS A 173 13.22 -12.72 11.45
CA CYS A 173 13.63 -12.20 10.15
C CYS A 173 14.42 -13.25 9.32
N ASP A 174 15.08 -14.17 10.02
CA ASP A 174 15.82 -15.31 9.50
C ASP A 174 15.10 -16.65 9.75
N SER A 175 13.78 -16.63 9.96
CA SER A 175 12.98 -17.79 10.40
C SER A 175 13.18 -19.06 9.58
N VAL A 176 13.40 -18.90 8.27
CA VAL A 176 13.65 -20.00 7.32
C VAL A 176 14.97 -20.76 7.56
N ILE A 177 15.93 -20.13 8.25
CA ILE A 177 17.22 -20.74 8.60
C ILE A 177 17.05 -21.59 9.86
N SER A 178 16.42 -21.02 10.89
CA SER A 178 16.38 -21.62 12.23
C SER A 178 15.24 -22.62 12.45
N ASP A 179 14.15 -22.52 11.67
CA ASP A 179 12.94 -23.31 11.89
C ASP A 179 12.44 -23.96 10.57
N PRO A 180 12.41 -25.30 10.50
CA PRO A 180 11.84 -26.03 9.37
C PRO A 180 10.39 -25.65 9.05
N TYR A 181 9.58 -25.30 10.06
CA TYR A 181 8.20 -24.85 9.87
C TYR A 181 8.18 -23.60 8.98
N PHE A 182 8.94 -22.56 9.34
CA PHE A 182 8.95 -21.33 8.57
C PHE A 182 9.60 -21.50 7.19
N ARG A 183 10.56 -22.42 7.04
CA ARG A 183 11.16 -22.74 5.74
C ARG A 183 10.15 -23.21 4.70
N GLU A 184 9.13 -23.95 5.13
CA GLU A 184 8.08 -24.43 4.26
C GLU A 184 7.00 -23.38 4.03
N LYS A 185 6.68 -22.60 5.06
CA LYS A 185 5.52 -21.72 5.07
C LYS A 185 5.81 -20.31 4.54
N MET A 186 6.97 -19.72 4.84
CA MET A 186 7.37 -18.36 4.42
C MET A 186 8.12 -18.35 3.09
N ARG A 187 7.46 -18.85 2.03
CA ARG A 187 8.02 -18.98 0.67
C ARG A 187 7.57 -17.90 -0.30
N HIS A 188 6.89 -16.87 0.18
CA HIS A 188 6.41 -15.80 -0.68
C HIS A 188 6.85 -14.44 -0.18
N TYR A 189 6.79 -13.47 -1.07
CA TYR A 189 6.91 -12.06 -0.75
C TYR A 189 5.95 -11.26 -1.63
N ILE A 190 5.52 -10.11 -1.14
CA ILE A 190 4.57 -9.26 -1.84
C ILE A 190 5.30 -8.03 -2.34
N VAL A 191 5.24 -7.81 -3.64
CA VAL A 191 5.87 -6.67 -4.30
C VAL A 191 4.83 -5.60 -4.53
N GLU A 192 5.12 -4.39 -4.10
CA GLU A 192 4.34 -3.19 -4.40
C GLU A 192 5.06 -2.38 -5.48
N TYR A 193 4.34 -2.10 -6.57
CA TYR A 193 4.70 -1.07 -7.54
C TYR A 193 3.78 0.12 -7.30
N ARG A 194 4.35 1.30 -7.14
CA ARG A 194 3.61 2.52 -6.81
C ARG A 194 3.99 3.65 -7.77
N ALA A 195 2.99 4.27 -8.39
CA ALA A 195 3.20 5.39 -9.32
C ALA A 195 1.99 6.33 -9.35
N LYS A 196 2.24 7.62 -9.60
CA LYS A 196 1.18 8.59 -9.94
C LYS A 196 0.74 8.41 -11.40
N GLY A 197 -0.50 8.80 -11.69
CA GLY A 197 -1.03 8.78 -13.06
C GLY A 197 -1.34 7.36 -13.56
N THR A 198 -1.17 7.11 -14.86
CA THR A 198 -1.67 5.91 -15.56
C THR A 198 -0.63 4.81 -15.79
N ALA A 199 0.61 4.98 -15.31
CA ALA A 199 1.72 4.04 -15.55
C ALA A 199 1.42 2.60 -15.13
N LEU A 200 0.57 2.42 -14.12
CA LEU A 200 0.17 1.12 -13.57
C LEU A 200 -1.25 0.70 -13.95
N ASN A 201 -1.94 1.44 -14.84
CA ASN A 201 -3.27 1.02 -15.31
C ASN A 201 -3.20 -0.43 -15.83
N PRO A 202 -4.23 -1.25 -15.56
CA PRO A 202 -4.31 -2.63 -16.06
C PRO A 202 -4.08 -2.69 -17.57
#